data_AF-A0AA87YRX1-F1
#
_entry.id   AF-A0AA87YRX1-F1
#
_cell.length_a   1.000
_cell.length_b   1.000
_cell.length_c   1.000
_cell.angle_alpha   90.00
_cell.angle_beta   90.00
_cell.angle_gamma   90.00
#
_symmetry.space_group_name_H-M   'P 1'
#
loop_
_entity.id
_entity.type
_entity.pdbx_description
1 polymer ?
#
loop_
_entity_poly.entity_id
_entity_poly.type
_entity_poly.pdbx_seq_one_letter_code
_entity_poly.pdbx_strand_id
1 'polypeptide(L)'
;MVRPRRTVPVNPPEPNFATIVANLQQQLLAHQRETDRLREQLAQMNQRPQVNEVPPPVHQVPPVVPPIPEVQPEIPRNAEVPLAPAGMQVNPPLVREDLLYERFRRMKAPEFEGPSDPIAVDNRLIDIQVILDFMRLTEQEKVLCASFALKKDARHWWITV
;
A
#
# COMPACT_ATOMS: atom_id res chain seq x y z
N MET A 1 -50.77 24.76 -50.36
CA MET A 1 -49.55 23.93 -50.16
C MET A 1 -49.52 23.47 -48.71
N VAL A 2 -49.55 22.15 -48.46
CA VAL A 2 -49.40 21.59 -47.09
C VAL A 2 -47.94 21.18 -46.91
N ARG A 3 -47.27 21.66 -45.85
CA ARG A 3 -45.90 21.23 -45.54
C ARG A 3 -45.92 19.86 -44.85
N PRO A 4 -45.05 18.90 -45.23
CA PRO A 4 -45.00 17.60 -44.57
C PRO A 4 -44.49 17.75 -43.12
N ARG A 5 -45.10 17.00 -42.19
CA ARG A 5 -44.58 16.89 -40.81
C ARG A 5 -43.24 16.16 -40.85
N ARG A 6 -42.18 16.79 -40.32
CA ARG A 6 -40.92 16.11 -40.00
C ARG A 6 -41.19 15.05 -38.94
N THR A 7 -40.93 13.78 -39.26
CA THR A 7 -40.83 12.71 -38.26
C THR A 7 -39.59 12.95 -37.41
N VAL A 8 -39.77 13.10 -36.10
CA VAL A 8 -38.64 13.19 -35.15
C VAL A 8 -38.02 11.79 -35.02
N PRO A 9 -36.69 11.63 -35.11
CA PRO A 9 -36.07 10.34 -34.85
C PRO A 9 -36.28 9.95 -33.38
N VAL A 10 -36.84 8.76 -33.15
CA VAL A 10 -36.85 8.15 -31.82
C VAL A 10 -35.40 7.87 -31.43
N ASN A 11 -34.94 8.57 -30.39
CA ASN A 11 -33.65 8.29 -29.76
C ASN A 11 -33.76 6.92 -29.06
N PRO A 12 -32.81 5.98 -29.22
CA PRO A 12 -32.82 4.74 -28.46
C PRO A 12 -32.94 5.00 -26.96
N PRO A 13 -33.61 4.12 -26.20
CA PRO A 13 -33.70 4.27 -24.75
C PRO A 13 -32.31 4.18 -24.14
N GLU A 14 -31.91 5.20 -23.38
CA GLU A 14 -30.71 5.20 -22.55
C GLU A 14 -30.69 3.92 -21.67
N PRO A 15 -29.52 3.27 -21.50
CA PRO A 15 -29.42 2.05 -20.71
C PRO A 15 -29.77 2.34 -19.25
N ASN A 16 -31.00 2.03 -18.86
CA ASN A 16 -31.48 2.17 -17.49
C ASN A 16 -30.59 1.36 -16.53
N PHE A 17 -30.52 1.75 -15.26
CA PHE A 17 -29.68 1.20 -14.20
C PHE A 17 -29.64 -0.33 -14.16
N ALA A 18 -30.78 -1.01 -14.37
CA ALA A 18 -30.84 -2.47 -14.46
C ALA A 18 -29.92 -3.07 -15.55
N THR A 19 -29.78 -2.40 -16.69
CA THR A 19 -28.88 -2.77 -17.80
C THR A 19 -27.42 -2.55 -17.40
N ILE A 20 -27.12 -1.44 -16.72
CA ILE A 20 -25.77 -1.11 -16.24
C ILE A 20 -25.30 -2.17 -15.21
N VAL A 21 -26.17 -2.51 -14.24
CA VAL A 21 -25.90 -3.55 -13.25
C VAL A 21 -25.74 -4.93 -13.90
N ALA A 22 -26.59 -5.28 -14.86
CA ALA A 22 -26.48 -6.55 -15.59
C ALA A 22 -25.15 -6.66 -16.36
N ASN A 23 -24.74 -5.60 -17.06
CA ASN A 23 -23.46 -5.55 -17.77
C ASN A 23 -22.26 -5.67 -16.81
N LEU A 24 -22.28 -4.95 -15.68
CA LEU A 24 -21.24 -5.03 -14.67
C LEU A 24 -21.16 -6.42 -14.03
N GLN A 25 -22.31 -7.04 -13.73
CA GLN A 25 -22.36 -8.41 -13.20
C GLN A 25 -21.80 -9.43 -14.20
N GLN A 26 -22.11 -9.30 -15.49
CA GLN A 26 -21.53 -10.13 -16.53
C GLN A 26 -20.01 -9.96 -16.63
N GLN A 27 -19.50 -8.73 -16.53
CA GLN A 27 -18.07 -8.45 -16.53
C GLN A 27 -17.35 -9.07 -15.31
N LEU A 28 -17.93 -8.97 -14.12
CA LEU A 28 -17.40 -9.60 -12.90
C LEU A 28 -17.35 -11.13 -13.03
N LEU A 29 -18.41 -11.75 -13.57
CA LEU A 29 -18.44 -13.20 -13.81
C LEU A 29 -17.45 -13.65 -14.89
N ALA A 30 -17.22 -12.84 -15.93
CA ALA A 30 -16.22 -13.11 -16.95
C ALA A 30 -14.80 -13.10 -16.35
N HIS A 31 -14.45 -12.03 -15.61
CA HIS A 31 -13.16 -11.94 -14.92
C HIS A 31 -12.96 -13.10 -13.93
N GLN A 32 -13.99 -13.48 -13.16
CA GLN A 32 -13.88 -14.56 -12.18
C GLN A 32 -13.48 -15.89 -12.84
N ARG A 33 -14.13 -16.23 -13.98
CA ARG A 33 -13.80 -17.41 -14.77
C ARG A 33 -12.36 -17.40 -15.30
N GLU A 34 -11.82 -16.24 -15.66
CA GLU A 34 -10.42 -16.12 -16.11
C GLU A 34 -9.43 -16.40 -14.96
N THR A 35 -9.70 -15.88 -13.76
CA THR A 35 -8.91 -16.19 -12.56
C THR A 35 -8.98 -17.67 -12.17
N ASP A 36 -10.16 -18.29 -12.23
CA ASP A 36 -10.32 -19.73 -11.95
C ASP A 36 -9.56 -20.57 -12.97
N ARG A 37 -9.69 -20.26 -14.26
CA ARG A 37 -8.97 -20.94 -15.35
C ARG A 37 -7.45 -20.80 -15.21
N LEU A 38 -6.93 -19.66 -14.75
CA LEU A 38 -5.50 -19.50 -14.50
C LEU A 38 -5.04 -20.36 -13.31
N ARG A 39 -5.84 -20.39 -12.23
CA ARG A 39 -5.57 -21.19 -11.03
C ARG A 39 -5.56 -22.69 -11.32
N GLU A 40 -6.50 -23.16 -12.15
CA GLU A 40 -6.53 -24.55 -12.63
C GLU A 40 -5.34 -24.91 -13.53
N GLN A 41 -4.86 -23.99 -14.36
CA GLN A 41 -3.65 -24.20 -15.17
C GLN A 41 -2.39 -24.31 -14.31
N LEU A 42 -2.25 -23.45 -13.29
CA LEU A 42 -1.17 -23.54 -12.31
C LEU A 42 -1.23 -24.86 -11.52
N ALA A 43 -2.43 -25.27 -11.09
CA ALA A 43 -2.64 -26.54 -10.40
C ALA A 43 -2.29 -27.74 -11.29
N GLN A 44 -2.61 -27.74 -12.58
CA GLN A 44 -2.22 -28.79 -13.52
C GLN A 44 -0.72 -28.81 -13.78
N MET A 45 -0.08 -27.64 -13.91
CA MET A 45 1.37 -27.54 -14.14
C MET A 45 2.16 -28.08 -12.94
N ASN A 46 1.71 -27.81 -11.71
CA ASN A 46 2.28 -28.32 -10.46
C ASN A 46 1.88 -29.79 -10.16
N GLN A 47 0.93 -30.36 -10.92
CA GLN A 47 0.52 -31.77 -10.83
C GLN A 47 1.13 -32.66 -11.92
N ARG A 48 1.98 -32.13 -12.80
CA ARG A 48 2.87 -33.01 -13.59
C ARG A 48 3.67 -33.86 -12.60
N PRO A 49 3.69 -35.20 -12.74
CA PRO A 49 4.44 -36.04 -11.82
C PRO A 49 5.91 -35.66 -11.88
N GLN A 50 6.39 -34.99 -10.84
CA GLN A 50 7.79 -34.98 -10.48
C GLN A 50 8.16 -36.43 -10.19
N VAL A 51 8.69 -37.12 -11.19
CA VAL A 51 9.28 -38.46 -11.04
C VAL A 51 10.55 -38.29 -10.21
N ASN A 52 10.34 -38.21 -8.89
CA ASN A 52 11.31 -38.27 -7.80
C ASN A 52 10.53 -38.27 -6.47
N GLU A 53 9.68 -39.28 -6.27
CA GLU A 53 9.33 -39.70 -4.92
C GLU A 53 10.60 -40.22 -4.22
N VAL A 54 11.01 -39.55 -3.15
CA VAL A 54 11.82 -40.16 -2.10
C VAL A 54 10.89 -40.35 -0.91
N PRO A 55 10.68 -41.58 -0.42
CA PRO A 55 9.65 -41.87 0.58
C PRO A 55 10.01 -41.32 1.96
N PRO A 56 9.03 -41.03 2.82
CA PRO A 56 9.27 -40.59 4.19
C PRO A 56 9.74 -41.76 5.07
N PRO A 57 10.93 -41.70 5.70
CA PRO A 57 11.29 -42.64 6.75
C PRO A 57 10.62 -42.23 8.06
N VAL A 58 9.79 -43.13 8.59
CA VAL A 58 9.14 -42.97 9.90
C VAL A 58 10.12 -43.17 11.06
N HIS A 59 10.04 -42.27 12.05
CA HIS A 59 10.53 -42.39 13.44
C HIS A 59 12.02 -42.68 13.69
N GLN A 60 12.72 -41.67 14.22
CA GLN A 60 13.57 -41.81 15.43
C GLN A 60 13.95 -40.44 16.04
N VAL A 61 14.02 -40.38 17.37
CA VAL A 61 14.56 -39.31 18.23
C VAL A 61 15.45 -39.95 19.31
N PRO A 62 16.32 -39.23 20.04
CA PRO A 62 16.82 -37.86 19.84
C PRO A 62 18.21 -37.95 19.12
N PRO A 63 19.39 -37.41 19.54
CA PRO A 63 19.78 -36.58 20.70
C PRO A 63 19.62 -35.06 20.46
N VAL A 64 20.18 -34.24 21.35
CA VAL A 64 20.28 -32.77 21.24
C VAL A 64 21.48 -32.38 20.37
N VAL A 65 21.25 -31.55 19.35
CA VAL A 65 22.28 -30.84 18.59
C VAL A 65 22.47 -29.45 19.20
N PRO A 66 23.69 -28.99 19.53
CA PRO A 66 23.92 -27.63 20.00
C PRO A 66 23.56 -26.60 18.91
N PRO A 67 23.17 -25.36 19.28
CA PRO A 67 22.70 -24.37 18.30
C PRO A 67 23.78 -24.06 17.27
N ILE A 68 23.45 -24.32 16.00
CA ILE A 68 24.24 -23.85 14.86
C ILE A 68 24.11 -22.32 14.83
N PRO A 69 25.19 -21.54 14.87
CA PRO A 69 25.09 -20.09 14.81
C PRO A 69 24.51 -19.66 13.46
N GLU A 70 23.48 -18.82 13.53
CA GLU A 70 22.76 -18.27 12.39
C GLU A 70 23.72 -17.44 11.53
N VAL A 71 24.03 -17.92 10.32
CA VAL A 71 24.91 -17.24 9.37
C VAL A 71 24.18 -16.02 8.81
N GLN A 72 24.30 -14.90 9.53
CA GLN A 72 23.96 -13.59 9.01
C GLN A 72 24.86 -13.30 7.80
N PRO A 73 24.33 -12.74 6.69
CA PRO A 73 25.17 -12.27 5.60
C PRO A 73 25.98 -11.05 6.09
N GLU A 74 27.23 -11.29 6.49
CA GLU A 74 28.14 -10.24 6.94
C GLU A 74 28.43 -9.27 5.79
N ILE A 75 27.96 -8.03 5.92
CA ILE A 75 28.34 -6.92 5.05
C ILE A 75 29.82 -6.60 5.36
N PRO A 76 30.77 -6.72 4.41
CA PRO A 76 32.18 -6.48 4.68
C PRO A 76 32.42 -5.04 5.14
N ARG A 77 32.67 -4.87 6.43
CA ARG A 77 33.08 -3.61 7.03
C ARG A 77 34.53 -3.35 6.58
N ASN A 78 34.76 -2.17 5.97
CA ASN A 78 36.06 -1.66 5.53
C ASN A 78 36.56 -2.17 4.15
N ALA A 79 35.94 -1.65 3.08
CA ALA A 79 36.64 -1.42 1.81
C ALA A 79 36.68 0.09 1.55
N GLU A 80 37.88 0.65 1.39
CA GLU A 80 38.08 2.08 1.18
C GLU A 80 37.58 2.49 -0.22
N VAL A 81 36.70 3.49 -0.29
CA VAL A 81 36.11 3.95 -1.56
C VAL A 81 37.17 4.73 -2.34
N PRO A 82 37.51 4.35 -3.58
CA PRO A 82 38.46 5.12 -4.39
C PRO A 82 37.92 6.53 -4.65
N LEU A 83 38.76 7.55 -4.41
CA LEU A 83 38.44 8.94 -4.74
C LEU A 83 38.31 9.10 -6.27
N ALA A 84 37.09 9.04 -6.78
CA ALA A 84 36.73 9.63 -8.06
C ALA A 84 36.61 11.17 -7.89
N PRO A 85 37.07 11.98 -8.86
CA PRO A 85 37.14 13.44 -8.70
C PRO A 85 35.76 14.08 -8.56
N ALA A 86 35.72 15.21 -7.85
CA ALA A 86 34.52 15.92 -7.40
C ALA A 86 33.52 16.30 -8.51
N GLY A 87 32.69 15.34 -8.92
CA GLY A 87 31.50 15.54 -9.74
C GLY A 87 30.30 15.88 -8.87
N MET A 88 30.22 17.14 -8.42
CA MET A 88 29.06 17.85 -7.85
C MET A 88 27.85 16.96 -7.46
N GLN A 89 27.99 16.12 -6.42
CA GLN A 89 26.90 15.27 -5.96
C GLN A 89 25.88 16.12 -5.20
N VAL A 90 24.96 16.73 -5.95
CA VAL A 90 23.76 17.35 -5.42
C VAL A 90 22.91 16.27 -4.76
N ASN A 91 23.03 16.19 -3.44
CA ASN A 91 22.24 15.31 -2.60
C ASN A 91 20.74 15.66 -2.83
N PRO A 92 19.88 14.70 -3.23
CA PRO A 92 18.44 14.98 -3.37
C PRO A 92 17.84 15.46 -2.04
N PRO A 93 16.71 16.19 -2.05
CA PRO A 93 16.29 17.09 -0.96
C PRO A 93 15.73 16.42 0.32
N LEU A 94 16.20 15.21 0.67
CA LEU A 94 15.81 14.46 1.87
C LEU A 94 16.10 15.24 3.18
N VAL A 95 17.16 16.07 3.18
CA VAL A 95 17.58 16.87 4.36
C VAL A 95 16.46 17.78 4.89
N ARG A 96 15.50 18.18 4.05
CA ARG A 96 14.43 19.10 4.47
C ARG A 96 13.31 18.38 5.23
N GLU A 97 12.98 17.17 4.83
CA GLU A 97 11.89 16.36 5.41
C GLU A 97 12.27 15.85 6.80
N ASP A 98 13.52 15.41 6.97
CA ASP A 98 14.07 15.01 8.28
C ASP A 98 14.06 16.17 9.29
N LEU A 99 14.51 17.37 8.88
CA LEU A 99 14.49 18.57 9.73
C LEU A 99 13.07 19.01 10.12
N LEU A 100 12.12 18.83 9.21
CA LEU A 100 10.71 19.17 9.40
C LEU A 100 10.05 18.19 10.38
N TYR A 101 10.28 16.90 10.20
CA TYR A 101 9.83 15.84 11.12
C TYR A 101 10.42 15.99 12.52
N GLU A 102 11.73 16.24 12.65
CA GLU A 102 12.35 16.46 13.96
C GLU A 102 11.80 17.70 14.67
N ARG A 103 11.49 18.77 13.92
CA ARG A 103 10.82 19.95 14.48
C ARG A 103 9.39 19.62 14.95
N PHE A 104 8.63 18.83 14.20
CA PHE A 104 7.28 18.39 14.55
C PHE A 104 7.27 17.47 15.78
N ARG A 105 8.15 16.45 15.81
CA ARG A 105 8.32 15.54 16.95
C ARG A 105 8.74 16.27 18.22
N ARG A 106 9.60 17.29 18.11
CA ARG A 106 10.02 18.13 19.25
C ARG A 106 8.89 18.97 19.85
N MET A 107 7.81 19.22 19.11
CA MET A 107 6.58 19.85 19.65
C MET A 107 5.71 18.88 20.47
N LYS A 108 6.10 17.60 20.61
CA LYS A 108 5.30 16.54 21.25
C LYS A 108 3.89 16.41 20.66
N ALA A 109 3.80 16.42 19.32
CA ALA A 109 2.53 16.17 18.65
C ALA A 109 1.89 14.85 19.14
N PRO A 110 0.59 14.84 19.48
CA PRO A 110 -0.05 13.64 20.00
C PRO A 110 -0.15 12.58 18.90
N GLU A 111 0.19 11.34 19.23
CA GLU A 111 0.07 10.22 18.30
C GLU A 111 -1.40 9.79 18.16
N PHE A 112 -1.84 9.45 16.94
CA PHE A 112 -3.22 9.04 16.67
C PHE A 112 -3.29 7.57 16.25
N GLU A 113 -3.86 6.71 17.10
CA GLU A 113 -3.77 5.26 16.93
C GLU A 113 -4.97 4.61 16.21
N GLY A 114 -6.09 5.31 16.06
CA GLY A 114 -7.33 4.73 15.53
C GLY A 114 -8.58 5.28 16.24
N PRO A 115 -9.75 4.63 16.05
CA PRO A 115 -11.02 5.11 16.58
C PRO A 115 -11.05 5.01 18.11
N SER A 116 -10.79 6.15 18.76
CA SER A 116 -11.18 6.42 20.15
C SER A 116 -12.49 7.20 20.18
N ASP A 117 -12.95 7.56 21.39
CA ASP A 117 -14.09 8.47 21.60
C ASP A 117 -14.04 9.69 20.66
N PRO A 118 -15.14 10.09 19.99
CA PRO A 118 -15.14 11.19 19.02
C PRO A 118 -14.55 12.50 19.57
N ILE A 119 -14.78 12.81 20.85
CA ILE A 119 -14.27 14.02 21.50
C ILE A 119 -12.74 13.91 21.69
N ALA A 120 -12.23 12.71 21.96
CA ALA A 120 -10.79 12.46 22.04
C ALA A 120 -10.11 12.49 20.66
N VAL A 121 -10.82 12.11 19.59
CA VAL A 121 -10.35 12.26 18.20
C VAL A 121 -10.26 13.75 17.83
N ASP A 122 -11.34 14.51 18.06
CA ASP A 122 -11.40 15.95 17.75
C ASP A 122 -10.34 16.75 18.50
N ASN A 123 -10.15 16.49 19.80
CA ASN A 123 -9.12 17.17 20.58
C ASN A 123 -7.70 16.87 20.05
N ARG A 124 -7.39 15.63 19.67
CA ARG A 124 -6.08 15.31 19.06
C ARG A 124 -5.90 15.97 17.69
N LEU A 125 -6.97 16.07 16.90
CA LEU A 125 -6.93 16.75 15.60
C LEU A 125 -6.68 18.25 15.77
N ILE A 126 -7.34 18.89 16.74
CA ILE A 126 -7.12 20.32 17.09
C ILE A 126 -5.68 20.53 17.54
N ASP A 127 -5.14 19.70 18.44
CA ASP A 127 -3.76 19.81 18.92
C ASP A 127 -2.73 19.68 17.78
N ILE A 128 -2.94 18.73 16.86
CA ILE A 128 -2.10 18.57 15.67
C ILE A 128 -2.21 19.81 14.77
N GLN A 129 -3.42 20.30 14.49
CA GLN A 129 -3.65 21.47 13.64
C GLN A 129 -2.95 22.73 14.19
N VAL A 130 -3.05 22.97 15.51
CA VAL A 130 -2.37 24.07 16.19
C VAL A 130 -0.85 23.98 16.03
N ILE A 131 -0.26 22.79 16.14
CA ILE A 131 1.18 22.57 15.94
C ILE A 131 1.58 22.84 14.47
N LEU A 132 0.81 22.35 13.51
CA LEU A 132 1.07 22.52 12.08
C LEU A 132 1.03 24.00 11.65
N ASP A 133 0.03 24.75 12.11
CA ASP A 133 -0.11 26.17 11.81
C ASP A 133 0.93 27.02 12.56
N PHE A 134 1.26 26.68 13.81
CA PHE A 134 2.37 27.31 14.55
C PHE A 134 3.72 27.11 13.85
N MET A 135 3.95 25.94 13.25
CA MET A 135 5.16 25.65 12.48
C MET A 135 5.23 26.40 11.14
N ARG A 136 4.11 26.98 10.67
CA ARG A 136 3.92 27.67 9.38
C ARG A 136 4.28 26.80 8.17
N LEU A 137 3.79 25.56 8.19
CA LEU A 137 4.04 24.59 7.13
C LEU A 137 3.18 24.87 5.89
N THR A 138 3.72 24.54 4.72
CA THR A 138 2.93 24.45 3.47
C THR A 138 1.97 23.26 3.54
N GLU A 139 0.90 23.27 2.74
CA GLU A 139 -0.10 22.18 2.75
C GLU A 139 0.53 20.80 2.46
N GLN A 140 1.53 20.73 1.58
CA GLN A 140 2.29 19.49 1.33
C GLN A 140 3.05 19.01 2.59
N GLU A 141 3.73 19.92 3.28
CA GLU A 141 4.46 19.62 4.53
C GLU A 141 3.50 19.26 5.68
N LYS A 142 2.29 19.84 5.72
CA LYS A 142 1.23 19.47 6.66
C LYS A 142 0.77 18.03 6.44
N VAL A 143 0.48 17.65 5.20
CA VAL A 143 0.08 16.26 4.85
C VAL A 143 1.17 15.27 5.24
N LEU A 144 2.44 15.58 4.97
CA LEU A 144 3.57 14.75 5.40
C LEU A 144 3.60 14.60 6.94
N CYS A 145 3.65 15.69 7.70
CA CYS A 145 3.64 15.63 9.18
C CYS A 145 2.42 14.90 9.75
N ALA A 146 1.22 15.17 9.22
CA ALA A 146 -0.01 14.50 9.65
C ALA A 146 0.05 12.99 9.41
N SER A 147 0.55 12.54 8.25
CA SER A 147 0.71 11.11 7.96
C SER A 147 1.67 10.38 8.91
N PHE A 148 2.68 11.08 9.47
CA PHE A 148 3.57 10.55 10.50
C PHE A 148 2.96 10.54 11.91
N ALA A 149 1.95 11.37 12.19
CA ALA A 149 1.19 11.35 13.44
C ALA A 149 0.24 10.15 13.52
N LEU A 150 -0.17 9.59 12.38
CA LEU A 150 -0.99 8.37 12.30
C LEU A 150 -0.18 7.13 12.69
N LYS A 151 -0.75 6.31 13.57
CA LYS A 151 -0.22 5.03 14.07
C LYS A 151 -1.26 3.92 13.91
N LYS A 152 -0.83 2.69 14.21
CA LYS A 152 -1.66 1.46 14.26
C LYS A 152 -2.69 1.43 13.12
N ASP A 153 -3.98 1.41 13.43
CA ASP A 153 -5.04 1.21 12.46
C ASP A 153 -5.18 2.42 11.54
N ALA A 154 -5.10 3.64 12.09
CA ALA A 154 -5.18 4.88 11.31
C ALA A 154 -4.08 4.97 10.24
N ARG A 155 -2.87 4.46 10.52
CA ARG A 155 -1.78 4.37 9.54
C ARG A 155 -2.03 3.31 8.47
N HIS A 156 -2.65 2.18 8.82
CA HIS A 156 -3.03 1.17 7.82
C HIS A 156 -4.04 1.75 6.84
N TRP A 157 -5.12 2.37 7.35
CA TRP A 157 -6.11 3.06 6.50
C TRP A 157 -5.46 4.03 5.52
N TRP A 158 -4.53 4.89 5.99
CA TRP A 158 -3.83 5.86 5.15
C TRP A 158 -2.95 5.25 4.04
N ILE A 159 -2.42 4.04 4.23
CA ILE A 159 -1.54 3.37 3.24
C ILE A 159 -2.35 2.53 2.23
N THR A 160 -3.56 2.10 2.59
CA THR A 160 -4.41 1.20 1.80
C THR A 160 -5.39 1.90 0.86
N VAL A 161 -5.41 3.24 0.80
CA VAL A 161 -6.29 4.04 -0.09
C VAL A 161 -5.70 4.19 -1.49
#